data_AF-A0A8C0LC92-F1
#
_entry.id   AF-A0A8C0LC92-F1
#
_cell.length_a   1.000
_cell.length_b   1.000
_cell.length_c   1.000
_cell.angle_alpha   90.00
_cell.angle_beta   90.00
_cell.angle_gamma   90.00
#
_symmetry.space_group_name_H-M   'P 1'
#
loop_
_entity.id
_entity.type
_entity.pdbx_description
1 polymer ?
#
loop_
_entity_poly.entity_id
_entity_poly.type
_entity_poly.pdbx_seq_one_letter_code
_entity_poly.pdbx_strand_id
1 'polypeptide(L)'
;MWLLSVLLLPVIQGSPALMAVSDAVSGPVRGSLTVQCRYEPGWETYNKWWCQGAELKSCRILVQTDGSEREARGDRVSIKDNQKLRVFTVTMEELRWNNADTYWCGIERYGPDLGVKVKVTIDPVTEQCHYSPGWETFMKSWCPDADLDTCTIFVETTGSEFKVNILSINKKKHTFFMITLGE
;
A
#
# COMPACT_ATOMS: atom_id res chain seq x y z
N MET A 1 13.64 -53.85 -27.41
CA MET A 1 12.80 -52.63 -27.34
C MET A 1 11.75 -52.81 -26.26
N TRP A 2 12.00 -52.30 -25.05
CA TRP A 2 10.95 -52.16 -24.02
C TRP A 2 10.81 -50.67 -23.78
N LEU A 3 9.75 -50.07 -24.34
CA LEU A 3 9.37 -48.69 -24.08
C LEU A 3 8.66 -48.68 -22.71
N LEU A 4 9.35 -48.20 -21.68
CA LEU A 4 8.72 -47.84 -20.42
C LEU A 4 7.84 -46.61 -20.68
N SER A 5 6.53 -46.84 -20.84
CA SER A 5 5.55 -45.77 -20.90
C SER A 5 5.52 -45.05 -19.55
N VAL A 6 6.23 -43.92 -19.45
CA VAL A 6 6.14 -43.01 -18.32
C VAL A 6 4.78 -42.32 -18.38
N LEU A 7 3.84 -42.81 -17.56
CA LEU A 7 2.58 -42.12 -17.30
C LEU A 7 2.88 -40.82 -16.54
N LEU A 8 3.01 -39.72 -17.26
CA LEU A 8 2.97 -38.36 -16.72
C LEU A 8 1.53 -38.10 -16.22
N LEU A 9 1.26 -38.40 -14.95
CA LEU A 9 0.06 -37.90 -14.30
C LEU A 9 0.16 -36.38 -14.26
N PRO A 10 -0.77 -35.63 -14.88
CA PRO A 10 -0.76 -34.19 -14.79
C PRO A 10 -0.93 -33.82 -13.31
N VAL A 11 0.06 -33.11 -12.76
CA VAL A 11 -0.06 -32.50 -11.45
C VAL A 11 -1.12 -31.41 -11.60
N ILE A 12 -2.37 -31.73 -11.21
CA ILE A 12 -3.45 -30.74 -11.17
C ILE A 12 -3.11 -29.81 -10.01
N GLN A 13 -2.41 -28.73 -10.32
CA GLN A 13 -2.09 -27.69 -9.35
C GLN A 13 -3.40 -26.96 -9.04
N GLY A 14 -4.07 -27.36 -7.95
CA GLY A 14 -5.32 -26.74 -7.51
C GLY A 14 -5.12 -25.24 -7.25
N SER A 15 -6.11 -24.42 -7.59
CA SER A 15 -6.09 -22.99 -7.28
C SER A 15 -6.03 -22.78 -5.77
N PRO A 16 -5.31 -21.75 -5.29
CA PRO A 16 -5.31 -21.40 -3.88
C PRO A 16 -6.73 -20.99 -3.45
N ALA A 17 -7.14 -21.43 -2.25
CA ALA A 17 -8.47 -21.11 -1.71
C ALA A 17 -8.69 -19.61 -1.45
N LEU A 18 -7.61 -18.83 -1.30
CA LEU A 18 -7.59 -17.39 -1.09
C LEU A 18 -6.42 -16.79 -1.87
N MET A 19 -6.67 -15.73 -2.63
CA MET A 19 -5.67 -15.02 -3.42
C MET A 19 -5.89 -13.51 -3.35
N ALA A 20 -4.82 -12.74 -3.20
CA ALA A 20 -4.86 -11.30 -3.41
C ALA A 20 -4.83 -11.02 -4.92
N VAL A 21 -5.60 -10.03 -5.38
CA VAL A 21 -5.55 -9.57 -6.78
C VAL A 21 -4.18 -8.97 -7.10
N SER A 22 -3.55 -8.35 -6.11
CA SER A 22 -2.16 -7.88 -6.16
C SER A 22 -1.48 -8.20 -4.84
N ASP A 23 -0.26 -8.71 -4.90
CA ASP A 23 0.59 -9.04 -3.76
C ASP A 23 1.36 -7.83 -3.23
N ALA A 24 1.36 -6.72 -3.96
CA ALA A 24 1.94 -5.45 -3.55
C ALA A 24 1.08 -4.26 -4.01
N VAL A 25 0.66 -3.42 -3.08
CA VAL A 25 -0.11 -2.22 -3.36
C VAL A 25 0.58 -0.99 -2.79
N SER A 26 0.37 0.14 -3.44
CA SER A 26 0.84 1.43 -2.98
C SER A 26 -0.28 2.45 -2.99
N GLY A 27 -0.13 3.50 -2.18
CA GLY A 27 -1.03 4.65 -2.19
C GLY A 27 -0.31 5.90 -1.68
N PRO A 28 -0.72 7.08 -2.14
CA PRO A 28 -0.06 8.32 -1.74
C PRO A 28 -0.29 8.62 -0.26
N VAL A 29 0.71 9.20 0.41
CA VAL A 29 0.55 9.71 1.77
C VAL A 29 -0.65 10.67 1.85
N ARG A 30 -1.44 10.57 2.92
CA ARG A 30 -2.76 11.22 3.14
C ARG A 30 -3.87 10.80 2.17
N GLY A 31 -3.56 9.99 1.16
CA GLY A 31 -4.53 9.40 0.25
C GLY A 31 -5.12 8.11 0.78
N SER A 32 -5.55 7.26 -0.14
CA SER A 32 -6.14 5.96 0.15
C SER A 32 -5.61 4.88 -0.80
N LEU A 33 -5.74 3.62 -0.39
CA LEU A 33 -5.49 2.46 -1.23
C LEU A 33 -6.57 1.41 -1.01
N THR A 34 -6.65 0.47 -1.94
CA THR A 34 -7.61 -0.62 -1.90
C THR A 34 -6.95 -1.95 -2.20
N VAL A 35 -7.30 -2.97 -1.44
CA VAL A 35 -6.85 -4.35 -1.62
C VAL A 35 -8.07 -5.22 -1.88
N GLN A 36 -7.98 -6.05 -2.91
CA GLN A 36 -9.03 -7.01 -3.25
C GLN A 36 -8.51 -8.43 -3.07
N CYS A 37 -9.27 -9.25 -2.35
CA CYS A 37 -8.92 -10.63 -2.05
C CYS A 37 -10.04 -11.56 -2.48
N ARG A 38 -9.72 -12.43 -3.44
CA ARG A 38 -10.61 -13.41 -4.05
C ARG A 38 -10.53 -14.73 -3.30
N TYR A 39 -11.66 -15.39 -3.11
CA TYR A 39 -11.71 -16.69 -2.47
C TYR A 39 -12.55 -17.69 -3.27
N GLU A 40 -12.27 -18.97 -3.08
CA GLU A 40 -13.01 -20.07 -3.73
C GLU A 40 -14.40 -20.26 -3.10
N PRO A 41 -15.35 -20.90 -3.78
CA PRO A 41 -16.66 -21.21 -3.20
C PRO A 41 -16.55 -21.97 -1.87
N GLY A 42 -17.47 -21.68 -0.94
CA GLY A 42 -17.54 -22.32 0.38
C GLY A 42 -17.01 -21.46 1.53
N TRP A 43 -16.44 -20.29 1.24
CA TRP A 43 -15.95 -19.34 2.26
C TRP A 43 -16.84 -18.10 2.44
N GLU A 44 -18.00 -18.04 1.79
CA GLU A 44 -18.85 -16.85 1.74
C GLU A 44 -19.23 -16.34 3.14
N THR A 45 -19.73 -17.22 4.01
CA THR A 45 -20.21 -16.84 5.35
C THR A 45 -19.13 -16.81 6.43
N TYR A 46 -17.86 -17.04 6.07
CA TYR A 46 -16.76 -17.01 7.03
C TYR A 46 -16.30 -15.57 7.28
N ASN A 47 -15.80 -15.30 8.48
CA ASN A 47 -15.28 -13.98 8.80
C ASN A 47 -14.03 -13.70 7.95
N LYS A 48 -14.01 -12.52 7.32
CA LYS A 48 -12.88 -12.01 6.54
C LYS A 48 -12.18 -10.97 7.38
N TRP A 49 -10.86 -10.92 7.36
CA TRP A 49 -10.12 -9.96 8.16
C TRP A 49 -8.92 -9.39 7.41
N TRP A 50 -8.50 -8.21 7.85
CA TRP A 50 -7.28 -7.54 7.42
C TRP A 50 -6.33 -7.37 8.60
N CYS A 51 -5.11 -7.87 8.46
CA CYS A 51 -4.17 -7.99 9.58
C CYS A 51 -2.79 -7.44 9.23
N GLN A 52 -2.18 -6.73 10.17
CA GLN A 52 -0.89 -6.06 10.00
C GLN A 52 0.21 -6.80 10.76
N GLY A 53 1.30 -7.14 10.08
CA GLY A 53 2.50 -7.72 10.69
C GLY A 53 3.21 -8.73 9.79
N ALA A 54 4.48 -8.99 10.11
CA ALA A 54 5.34 -9.88 9.33
C ALA A 54 4.84 -11.33 9.26
N GLU A 55 4.24 -11.83 10.35
CA GLU A 55 3.80 -13.21 10.49
C GLU A 55 2.28 -13.32 10.63
N LEU A 56 1.66 -14.21 9.85
CA LEU A 56 0.21 -14.45 9.86
C LEU A 56 -0.34 -14.84 11.25
N LYS A 57 0.42 -15.61 12.02
CA LYS A 57 -0.04 -16.17 13.31
C LYS A 57 -0.11 -15.15 14.45
N SER A 58 0.61 -14.03 14.31
CA SER A 58 0.77 -13.04 15.38
C SER A 58 0.55 -11.60 14.88
N CYS A 59 0.04 -11.44 13.66
CA CYS A 59 -0.30 -10.13 13.12
C CYS A 59 -1.45 -9.51 13.95
N ARG A 60 -1.54 -8.18 13.93
CA ARG A 60 -2.62 -7.43 14.56
C ARG A 60 -3.80 -7.30 13.60
N ILE A 61 -4.93 -7.92 13.92
CA ILE A 61 -6.17 -7.74 13.15
C ILE A 61 -6.63 -6.28 13.30
N LEU A 62 -6.75 -5.57 12.18
CA LEU A 62 -7.18 -4.17 12.14
C LEU A 62 -8.69 -4.05 11.99
N VAL A 63 -9.27 -4.91 11.16
CA VAL A 63 -10.71 -4.96 10.90
C VAL A 63 -11.13 -6.37 10.46
N GLN A 64 -12.35 -6.76 10.81
CA GLN A 64 -12.91 -8.08 10.54
C GLN A 64 -14.42 -7.98 10.26
N THR A 65 -14.94 -8.79 9.33
CA THR A 65 -16.38 -8.94 9.07
C THR A 65 -17.02 -9.92 10.05
N ASP A 66 -18.34 -9.87 10.17
CA ASP A 66 -19.15 -10.82 10.95
C ASP A 66 -19.70 -11.99 10.10
N GLY A 67 -19.04 -12.26 8.97
CA GLY A 67 -19.48 -13.27 8.00
C GLY A 67 -20.65 -12.81 7.10
N SER A 68 -21.11 -11.57 7.25
CA SER A 68 -22.08 -10.93 6.36
C SER A 68 -21.43 -10.00 5.32
N GLU A 69 -22.24 -9.50 4.38
CA GLU A 69 -21.82 -8.49 3.38
C GLU A 69 -21.85 -7.04 3.92
N ARG A 70 -22.13 -6.87 5.22
CA ARG A 70 -22.09 -5.55 5.86
C ARG A 70 -20.64 -5.07 5.93
N GLU A 71 -20.42 -3.79 5.62
CA GLU A 71 -19.10 -3.18 5.79
C GLU A 71 -18.77 -3.08 7.28
N ALA A 72 -17.59 -3.57 7.65
CA ALA A 72 -16.98 -3.37 8.96
C ALA A 72 -15.89 -2.30 8.86
N ARG A 73 -15.71 -1.52 9.94
CA ARG A 73 -14.75 -0.41 10.00
C ARG A 73 -13.97 -0.44 11.31
N GLY A 74 -12.68 -0.12 11.23
CA GLY A 74 -11.78 0.05 12.37
C GLY A 74 -10.77 1.17 12.08
N ASP A 75 -10.71 2.19 12.93
CA ASP A 75 -9.96 3.43 12.71
C ASP A 75 -10.19 3.97 11.28
N ARG A 76 -9.15 3.95 10.44
CA ARG A 76 -9.14 4.43 9.04
C ARG A 76 -9.12 3.28 8.01
N VAL A 77 -9.57 2.11 8.43
CA VAL A 77 -9.62 0.90 7.60
C VAL A 77 -11.05 0.38 7.54
N SER A 78 -11.53 0.05 6.34
CA SER A 78 -12.79 -0.67 6.16
C SER A 78 -12.59 -1.97 5.42
N ILE A 79 -13.47 -2.93 5.66
CA ILE A 79 -13.54 -4.20 4.95
C ILE A 79 -14.99 -4.50 4.59
N LYS A 80 -15.21 -4.94 3.35
CA LYS A 80 -16.52 -5.33 2.86
C LYS A 80 -16.41 -6.57 2.00
N ASP A 81 -17.22 -7.57 2.31
CA ASP A 81 -17.33 -8.79 1.52
C ASP A 81 -18.39 -8.64 0.42
N ASN A 82 -18.11 -9.17 -0.77
CA ASN A 82 -19.07 -9.38 -1.84
C ASN A 82 -19.12 -10.88 -2.11
N GLN A 83 -20.11 -11.54 -1.51
CA GLN A 83 -20.22 -12.99 -1.51
C GLN A 83 -20.60 -13.54 -2.89
N LYS A 84 -21.31 -12.76 -3.69
CA LYS A 84 -21.65 -13.12 -5.08
C LYS A 84 -20.40 -13.19 -5.97
N LEU A 85 -19.50 -12.21 -5.84
CA LEU A 85 -18.25 -12.17 -6.59
C LEU A 85 -17.13 -12.98 -5.93
N ARG A 86 -17.33 -13.39 -4.67
CA ARG A 86 -16.32 -14.00 -3.80
C ARG A 86 -15.05 -13.18 -3.71
N VAL A 87 -15.25 -11.87 -3.49
CA VAL A 87 -14.17 -10.90 -3.33
C VAL A 87 -14.50 -10.02 -2.15
N PHE A 88 -13.66 -10.03 -1.13
CA PHE A 88 -13.70 -8.99 -0.11
C PHE A 88 -12.67 -7.90 -0.44
N THR A 89 -13.07 -6.67 -0.15
CA THR A 89 -12.32 -5.46 -0.45
C THR A 89 -11.97 -4.77 0.86
N VAL A 90 -10.69 -4.42 1.01
CA VAL A 90 -10.18 -3.63 2.13
C VAL A 90 -9.81 -2.25 1.60
N THR A 91 -10.24 -1.21 2.29
CA THR A 91 -9.88 0.19 1.98
C THR A 91 -9.14 0.77 3.16
N MET A 92 -7.97 1.36 2.91
CA MET A 92 -7.18 2.10 3.89
C MET A 92 -7.19 3.58 3.51
N GLU A 93 -7.58 4.45 4.44
CA GLU A 93 -7.76 5.88 4.23
C GLU A 93 -6.76 6.71 5.07
N GLU A 94 -6.53 7.95 4.66
CA GLU A 94 -5.58 8.89 5.29
C GLU A 94 -4.22 8.24 5.59
N LEU A 95 -3.65 7.62 4.55
CA LEU A 95 -2.40 6.86 4.63
C LEU A 95 -1.27 7.67 5.28
N ARG A 96 -0.51 7.02 6.15
CA ARG A 96 0.69 7.56 6.80
C ARG A 96 1.88 6.68 6.46
N TRP A 97 3.08 7.23 6.54
CA TRP A 97 4.32 6.50 6.26
C TRP A 97 4.46 5.22 7.08
N ASN A 98 4.11 5.28 8.36
CA ASN A 98 4.08 4.11 9.26
C ASN A 98 2.98 3.07 8.94
N ASN A 99 2.16 3.29 7.91
CA ASN A 99 1.29 2.25 7.36
C ASN A 99 2.03 1.33 6.36
N ALA A 100 3.24 1.67 5.91
CA ALA A 100 4.07 0.79 5.10
C ALA A 100 4.48 -0.45 5.91
N ASP A 101 3.95 -1.61 5.56
CA ASP A 101 4.20 -2.86 6.29
C ASP A 101 3.81 -4.08 5.43
N THR A 102 3.99 -5.27 5.99
CA THR A 102 3.36 -6.50 5.52
C THR A 102 1.97 -6.63 6.13
N TYR A 103 1.00 -6.94 5.28
CA TYR A 103 -0.38 -7.20 5.66
C TYR A 103 -0.84 -8.56 5.15
N TRP A 104 -1.97 -9.00 5.67
CA TRP A 104 -2.60 -10.26 5.30
C TRP A 104 -4.10 -10.06 5.12
N CYS A 105 -4.59 -10.51 3.97
CA CYS A 105 -5.99 -10.89 3.83
C CYS A 105 -6.17 -12.26 4.47
N GLY A 106 -7.15 -12.41 5.35
CA GLY A 106 -7.40 -13.68 6.02
C GLY A 106 -8.87 -14.08 6.06
N ILE A 107 -9.07 -15.39 6.18
CA ILE A 107 -10.38 -16.00 6.42
C ILE A 107 -10.25 -16.85 7.67
N GLU A 108 -11.02 -16.48 8.70
CA GLU A 108 -11.08 -17.20 9.97
C GLU A 108 -11.73 -18.57 9.76
N ARG A 109 -11.14 -19.64 10.30
CA ARG A 109 -11.77 -20.98 10.27
C ARG A 109 -11.36 -21.82 11.47
N TYR A 110 -12.04 -22.96 11.66
CA TYR A 110 -11.57 -23.97 12.60
C TYR A 110 -10.22 -24.54 12.14
N GLY A 111 -9.17 -24.32 12.95
CA GLY A 111 -7.80 -24.71 12.63
C GLY A 111 -6.94 -23.53 12.14
N PRO A 112 -5.88 -23.77 11.37
CA PRO A 112 -5.04 -22.68 10.86
C PRO A 112 -5.79 -21.87 9.81
N ASP A 113 -5.94 -20.57 10.02
CA ASP A 113 -6.59 -19.66 9.07
C ASP A 113 -5.97 -19.69 7.67
N LEU A 114 -6.79 -19.33 6.68
CA LEU A 114 -6.29 -19.00 5.35
C LEU A 114 -5.74 -17.58 5.37
N GLY A 115 -4.55 -17.38 4.83
CA GLY A 115 -3.92 -16.07 4.75
C GLY A 115 -3.15 -15.89 3.47
N VAL A 116 -3.33 -14.75 2.81
CA VAL A 116 -2.51 -14.32 1.68
C VAL A 116 -1.84 -12.99 1.98
N LYS A 117 -0.53 -12.94 1.76
CA LYS A 117 0.33 -11.80 2.07
C LYS A 117 0.14 -10.69 1.04
N VAL A 118 0.14 -9.45 1.52
CA VAL A 118 0.14 -8.24 0.70
C VAL A 118 1.18 -7.27 1.26
N LYS A 119 2.08 -6.79 0.42
CA LYS A 119 3.01 -5.72 0.77
C LYS A 119 2.34 -4.37 0.53
N VAL A 120 2.32 -3.52 1.55
CA VAL A 120 1.83 -2.14 1.42
C VAL A 120 3.02 -1.19 1.44
N THR A 121 3.08 -0.31 0.45
CA THR A 121 4.02 0.81 0.41
C THR A 121 3.26 2.14 0.36
N ILE A 122 3.94 3.21 0.77
CA ILE A 122 3.35 4.55 0.80
C ILE A 122 4.14 5.40 -0.17
N ASP A 123 3.42 6.03 -1.10
CA ASP A 123 4.01 6.84 -2.13
C ASP A 123 4.11 8.29 -1.66
N PRO A 124 5.21 8.99 -1.94
CA PRO A 124 5.30 10.40 -1.63
C PRO A 124 4.34 11.20 -2.51
N VAL A 125 3.86 12.32 -1.98
CA VAL A 125 3.12 13.31 -2.78
C VAL A 125 4.08 14.41 -3.20
N THR A 126 4.13 14.67 -4.52
CA THR A 126 4.83 15.80 -5.13
C THR A 126 3.89 16.98 -5.25
N GLU A 127 4.18 18.06 -4.55
CA GLU A 127 3.48 19.33 -4.70
C GLU A 127 4.33 20.28 -5.57
N GLN A 128 3.77 20.76 -6.68
CA GLN A 128 4.42 21.75 -7.54
C GLN A 128 3.89 23.15 -7.20
N CYS A 129 4.81 24.06 -6.93
CA CYS A 129 4.49 25.46 -6.68
C CYS A 129 5.22 26.37 -7.67
N HIS A 130 4.57 27.49 -7.99
CA HIS A 130 5.17 28.58 -8.75
C HIS A 130 5.62 29.68 -7.81
N TYR A 131 6.79 30.28 -8.08
CA TYR A 131 7.27 31.43 -7.34
C TYR A 131 7.41 32.64 -8.25
N SER A 132 7.17 33.82 -7.69
CA SER A 132 7.29 35.09 -8.42
C SER A 132 8.76 35.47 -8.65
N PRO A 133 9.09 36.26 -9.68
CA PRO A 133 10.46 36.72 -9.94
C PRO A 133 11.14 37.43 -8.74
N GLY A 134 10.36 38.06 -7.84
CA GLY A 134 10.88 38.67 -6.62
C GLY A 134 11.55 37.70 -5.63
N TRP A 135 11.37 36.39 -5.80
CA TRP A 135 12.01 35.36 -4.97
C TRP A 135 13.35 34.85 -5.53
N GLU A 136 13.81 35.36 -6.69
CA GLU A 136 15.03 34.89 -7.35
C GLU A 136 16.29 35.00 -6.48
N THR A 137 16.43 36.07 -5.70
CA THR A 137 17.61 36.28 -4.84
C THR A 137 17.69 35.24 -3.72
N PHE A 138 16.56 34.92 -3.10
CA PHE A 138 16.47 33.85 -2.09
C PHE A 138 16.79 32.49 -2.71
N MET A 139 16.25 32.20 -3.90
CA MET A 139 16.51 30.94 -4.62
C MET A 139 17.98 30.78 -5.01
N LYS A 140 18.64 31.85 -5.45
CA LYS A 140 20.09 31.86 -5.74
C LYS A 140 20.93 31.61 -4.49
N SER A 141 20.49 32.08 -3.33
CA SER A 141 21.16 31.81 -2.05
C SER A 141 21.08 30.35 -1.63
N TRP A 142 19.96 29.67 -1.91
CA TRP A 142 19.76 28.25 -1.54
C TRP A 142 20.34 27.28 -2.56
N CYS A 143 20.40 27.68 -3.82
CA CYS A 143 20.98 26.91 -4.91
C CYS A 143 22.12 27.68 -5.57
N PRO A 144 23.29 27.74 -4.91
CA PRO A 144 24.44 28.55 -5.34
C PRO A 144 25.05 28.05 -6.66
N ASP A 145 24.82 26.79 -7.01
CA ASP A 145 25.36 26.20 -8.24
C ASP A 145 24.64 26.76 -9.46
N ALA A 146 25.30 27.69 -10.16
CA ALA A 146 24.73 28.43 -11.28
C ALA A 146 24.61 27.58 -12.57
N ASP A 147 25.38 26.50 -12.66
CA ASP A 147 25.46 25.64 -13.84
C ASP A 147 24.36 24.58 -13.90
N LEU A 148 23.60 24.40 -12.81
CA LEU A 148 22.47 23.48 -12.73
C LEU A 148 21.15 24.24 -12.88
N ASP A 149 20.42 23.95 -13.97
CA ASP A 149 19.04 24.40 -14.22
C ASP A 149 18.08 23.95 -13.09
N THR A 150 18.45 22.87 -12.40
CA THR A 150 17.68 22.25 -11.33
C THR A 150 18.59 22.01 -10.12
N CYS A 151 18.15 22.30 -8.90
CA CYS A 151 18.92 22.01 -7.69
C CYS A 151 18.00 21.43 -6.61
N THR A 152 18.54 20.55 -5.77
CA THR A 152 17.76 19.82 -4.76
C THR A 152 18.30 20.14 -3.38
N ILE A 153 17.43 20.59 -2.48
CA ILE A 153 17.77 20.86 -1.07
C ILE A 153 16.93 19.98 -0.14
N PHE A 154 17.52 19.56 0.97
CA PHE A 154 16.84 18.86 2.04
C PHE A 154 16.36 19.88 3.08
N VAL A 155 15.06 19.90 3.34
CA VAL A 155 14.45 20.80 4.32
C VAL A 155 13.99 20.00 5.51
N GLU A 156 14.66 20.21 6.64
CA GLU A 156 14.22 19.70 7.95
C GLU A 156 13.22 20.69 8.56
N THR A 157 12.04 20.19 8.92
CA THR A 157 10.99 21.00 9.56
C THR A 157 10.94 20.71 11.05
N THR A 158 10.88 21.75 11.88
CA THR A 158 10.78 21.62 13.34
C THR A 158 9.31 21.61 13.76
N GLY A 159 8.83 20.52 14.39
CA GLY A 159 7.51 20.53 15.04
C GLY A 159 6.71 19.22 15.16
N SER A 160 7.06 18.14 14.47
CA SER A 160 6.49 16.79 14.69
C SER A 160 7.25 15.81 13.80
N GLU A 161 7.67 14.64 14.34
CA GLU A 161 8.36 13.50 13.69
C GLU A 161 9.13 13.87 12.40
N PHE A 162 10.47 13.94 12.45
CA PHE A 162 11.37 14.43 11.40
C PHE A 162 10.89 14.12 9.96
N LYS A 163 10.08 15.01 9.37
CA LYS A 163 9.71 14.95 7.96
C LYS A 163 10.84 15.58 7.15
N VAL A 164 11.62 14.76 6.49
CA VAL A 164 12.55 15.22 5.46
C VAL A 164 11.73 15.56 4.22
N ASN A 165 11.77 16.84 3.82
CA ASN A 165 11.20 17.26 2.56
C ASN A 165 12.33 17.46 1.55
N ILE A 166 12.20 16.84 0.38
CA ILE A 166 13.09 17.12 -0.74
C ILE A 166 12.46 18.24 -1.55
N LEU A 167 13.14 19.37 -1.61
CA LEU A 167 12.74 20.51 -2.41
C LEU A 167 13.61 20.57 -3.67
N SER A 168 13.03 20.34 -4.84
CA SER A 168 13.69 20.48 -6.13
C SER A 168 13.27 21.78 -6.80
N ILE A 169 14.21 22.66 -7.11
CA ILE A 169 13.97 23.98 -7.68
C ILE A 169 14.40 23.98 -9.14
N ASN A 170 13.52 24.36 -10.06
CA ASN A 170 13.86 24.62 -11.46
C ASN A 170 13.87 26.14 -11.71
N LYS A 171 15.07 26.70 -11.85
CA LYS A 171 15.29 28.15 -11.97
C LYS A 171 14.74 28.68 -13.29
N LYS A 172 14.84 27.92 -14.37
CA LYS A 172 14.39 28.32 -15.72
C LYS A 172 12.87 28.40 -15.84
N LYS A 173 12.15 27.52 -15.13
CA LYS A 173 10.68 27.45 -15.16
C LYS A 173 10.00 28.24 -14.04
N HIS A 174 10.75 28.84 -13.12
CA HIS A 174 10.22 29.46 -11.90
C HIS A 174 9.28 28.54 -11.11
N THR A 175 9.70 27.28 -10.94
CA THR A 175 8.93 26.25 -10.24
C THR A 175 9.79 25.56 -9.20
N PHE A 176 9.16 25.13 -8.11
CA PHE A 176 9.76 24.15 -7.20
C PHE A 176 8.80 22.99 -6.93
N PHE A 177 9.38 21.83 -6.64
CA PHE A 177 8.69 20.59 -6.30
C PHE A 177 9.05 20.22 -4.88
N MET A 178 8.05 20.00 -4.04
CA MET A 178 8.25 19.48 -2.70
C MET A 178 7.80 18.02 -2.66
N ILE A 179 8.72 17.14 -2.30
CA ILE A 179 8.45 15.73 -2.03
C ILE A 179 8.46 15.59 -0.52
N THR A 180 7.31 15.23 0.03
CA THR A 180 7.23 14.82 1.44
C THR A 180 7.72 13.38 1.52
N LEU A 181 8.83 13.12 2.21
CA LEU A 181 9.23 11.77 2.61
C LEU A 181 8.85 11.56 4.08
N GLY A 182 8.59 10.33 4.46
CA GLY A 182 8.48 9.97 5.87
C GLY A 182 9.57 9.00 6.28
N GLU A 183 9.70 8.87 7.59
CA GLU A 183 10.54 7.87 8.25
C GLU A 183 10.04 6.44 7.95
#